data_AF-A0A2N1QQM1-F1
#
_entry.id   AF-A0A2N1QQM1-F1
#
_cell.length_a   1.000
_cell.length_b   1.000
_cell.length_c   1.000
_cell.angle_alpha   90.00
_cell.angle_beta   90.00
_cell.angle_gamma   90.00
#
_symmetry.space_group_name_H-M   'P 1'
#
loop_
_entity.id
_entity.type
_entity.pdbx_description
1 polymer ?
#
loop_
_entity_poly.entity_id
_entity_poly.type
_entity_poly.pdbx_seq_one_letter_code
_entity_poly.pdbx_strand_id
1 'polypeptide(L)' 'MGRQYSQKELIKIAKERGWEIDETRGKGSHVLAMKAGERPFPIPKTIKPGLLATLKKRLQINDER' A
#
# COMPACT_ATOMS: atom_id res chain seq x y z
N MET A 1 15.98 -12.46 -2.24
CA MET A 1 15.61 -11.45 -1.23
C MET A 1 14.57 -10.54 -1.86
N GLY A 2 13.32 -10.58 -1.37
CA GLY A 2 12.24 -9.79 -1.97
C GLY A 2 12.52 -8.29 -1.80
N ARG A 3 12.14 -7.49 -2.80
CA ARG A 3 12.33 -6.04 -2.77
C ARG A 3 11.58 -5.44 -1.56
N GLN A 4 12.28 -4.68 -0.73
CA GLN A 4 11.64 -3.86 0.29
C GLN A 4 11.02 -2.65 -0.40
N TYR A 5 9.72 -2.44 -0.20
CA TYR A 5 9.03 -1.26 -0.70
C TYR A 5 8.88 -0.25 0.42
N SER A 6 9.16 1.01 0.13
CA SER A 6 8.87 2.11 1.05
C SER A 6 7.38 2.49 1.00
N GLN A 7 6.87 3.17 2.05
CA GLN A 7 5.50 3.69 2.06
C GLN A 7 5.20 4.53 0.80
N LYS A 8 6.14 5.41 0.40
CA LYS A 8 6.02 6.25 -0.80
C LYS A 8 5.89 5.43 -2.08
N GLU A 9 6.63 4.33 -2.22
CA GLU A 9 6.54 3.46 -3.39
C GLU A 9 5.21 2.73 -3.44
N LEU A 10 4.74 2.21 -2.32
CA LEU A 10 3.42 1.58 -2.25
C LEU A 10 2.29 2.57 -2.55
N ILE A 11 2.39 3.81 -2.06
CA ILE A 11 1.45 4.90 -2.40
C ILE A 11 1.46 5.17 -3.90
N LYS A 12 2.64 5.26 -4.53
CA LYS A 12 2.75 5.47 -5.97
C LYS A 12 2.08 4.34 -6.75
N ILE A 13 2.41 3.09 -6.42
CA ILE A 13 1.82 1.91 -7.05
C ILE A 13 0.31 1.84 -6.84
N ALA A 14 -0.16 2.19 -5.64
CA ALA A 14 -1.59 2.25 -5.33
C ALA A 14 -2.29 3.28 -6.23
N LYS A 15 -1.75 4.49 -6.34
CA LYS A 15 -2.28 5.53 -7.24
C LYS A 15 -2.29 5.08 -8.70
N GLU A 16 -1.20 4.46 -9.19
CA GLU A 16 -1.12 3.91 -10.55
C GLU A 16 -2.17 2.83 -10.83
N ARG A 17 -2.61 2.12 -9.78
CA ARG A 17 -3.66 1.08 -9.85
C ARG A 17 -5.07 1.60 -9.60
N GLY A 18 -5.24 2.93 -9.54
CA GLY A 18 -6.52 3.60 -9.33
C GLY A 18 -7.01 3.53 -7.90
N TRP A 19 -6.11 3.44 -6.91
CA TRP A 19 -6.44 3.65 -5.51
C TRP A 19 -6.28 5.12 -5.15
N GLU A 20 -7.30 5.69 -4.53
CA GLU A 20 -7.26 7.00 -3.90
C GLU A 20 -6.60 6.89 -2.53
N ILE A 21 -5.74 7.86 -2.23
CA ILE A 21 -4.98 7.88 -0.99
C ILE A 21 -5.48 9.02 -0.12
N ASP A 22 -6.04 8.66 1.02
CA ASP A 22 -6.46 9.60 2.05
C ASP A 22 -5.37 9.69 3.11
N GLU A 23 -4.67 10.82 3.10
CA GLU A 23 -3.62 11.16 4.06
C GLU A 23 -4.20 11.77 5.35
N THR A 24 -5.48 12.19 5.34
CA THR A 24 -6.16 12.90 6.43
C THR A 24 -6.76 11.97 7.49
N ARG A 25 -7.09 10.72 7.13
CA ARG A 25 -7.59 9.70 8.06
C ARG A 25 -6.51 8.98 8.86
N GLY A 26 -5.25 9.34 8.65
CA GLY A 26 -4.10 8.81 9.38
C GLY A 26 -3.65 9.73 10.49
N LYS A 27 -3.62 9.26 11.75
CA LYS A 27 -2.85 9.92 12.82
C LYS A 27 -1.34 9.80 12.52
N GLY A 28 -0.83 10.56 11.54
CA GLY A 28 0.59 10.76 11.18
C GLY A 28 1.41 9.53 10.74
N SER A 29 0.92 8.31 10.97
CA SER A 29 1.73 7.09 10.82
C SER A 29 1.27 6.18 9.68
N HIS A 30 0.04 6.28 9.18
CA HIS A 30 -0.47 5.44 8.09
C HIS A 30 -1.37 6.27 7.16
N VAL A 31 -1.39 5.96 5.87
CA VAL A 31 -2.36 6.52 4.90
C VAL A 31 -3.39 5.47 4.54
N LEU A 32 -4.60 5.87 4.14
CA LEU A 32 -5.64 4.92 3.76
C LEU A 32 -5.77 4.83 2.24
N ALA A 33 -5.61 3.63 1.68
CA ALA A 33 -5.89 3.37 0.28
C ALA A 33 -7.35 2.93 0.11
N MET A 34 -8.08 3.63 -0.74
CA MET A 34 -9.50 3.43 -1.03
C MET A 34 -9.72 3.29 -2.53
N LYS A 35 -10.62 2.41 -2.95
CA LYS A 35 -11.00 2.24 -4.36
C LYS A 35 -12.46 1.82 -4.41
N ALA A 36 -13.23 2.43 -5.30
CA ALA A 36 -14.65 2.12 -5.44
C ALA A 36 -14.84 0.62 -5.74
N GLY A 37 -15.71 -0.04 -4.98
CA GLY A 37 -15.98 -1.47 -5.10
C GLY A 37 -14.97 -2.40 -4.40
N GLU A 38 -13.89 -1.86 -3.82
CA GLU A 38 -12.85 -2.63 -3.12
C GLU A 38 -12.78 -2.25 -1.64
N ARG A 39 -12.38 -3.20 -0.79
CA ARG A 39 -12.25 -2.94 0.66
C ARG A 39 -11.03 -2.07 0.94
N PRO A 40 -11.17 -0.89 1.58
CA PRO A 40 -10.05 -0.01 1.87
C PRO A 40 -9.05 -0.66 2.82
N PHE A 41 -7.78 -0.27 2.71
CA PHE A 41 -6.70 -0.81 3.55
C PHE A 41 -5.65 0.26 3.91
N PRO A 42 -5.03 0.18 5.10
CA PRO A 42 -4.02 1.14 5.50
C PRO A 42 -2.64 0.79 4.92
N ILE A 43 -1.89 1.81 4.51
CA ILE A 43 -0.47 1.73 4.15
C ILE A 43 0.34 2.45 5.24
N PRO A 44 0.98 1.72 6.17
CA PRO A 44 1.75 2.33 7.24
C PRO A 44 3.10 2.87 6.76
N LYS A 45 3.62 3.84 7.51
CA LYS A 45 4.95 4.43 7.32
C LYS A 45 6.06 3.40 7.50
N THR A 46 5.92 2.54 8.50
CA THR A 46 6.84 1.44 8.76
C THR A 46 6.21 0.13 8.31
N ILE A 47 6.78 -0.48 7.27
CA ILE A 47 6.24 -1.69 6.68
C ILE A 47 6.98 -2.90 7.24
N LYS A 48 6.29 -3.69 8.07
CA LYS A 48 6.81 -4.99 8.53
C LYS A 48 6.74 -6.01 7.39
N PRO A 49 7.66 -7.00 7.31
CA PRO A 49 7.72 -7.96 6.21
C PRO A 49 6.41 -8.75 6.00
N GLY A 50 5.74 -9.18 7.07
CA GLY A 50 4.44 -9.87 6.95
C GLY A 50 3.33 -8.99 6.39
N LEU A 51 3.37 -7.69 6.69
CA LEU A 51 2.41 -6.73 6.13
C LEU A 51 2.72 -6.40 4.68
N LEU A 52 4.02 -6.31 4.31
CA LEU A 52 4.43 -6.11 2.92
C LEU A 52 3.85 -7.19 2.01
N ALA A 53 3.89 -8.46 2.43
CA ALA A 53 3.31 -9.56 1.66
C ALA A 53 1.79 -9.37 1.42
N THR A 54 1.07 -8.86 2.42
CA THR A 54 -0.36 -8.56 2.30
C THR A 54 -0.61 -7.37 1.35
N LEU A 55 0.18 -6.31 1.48
CA LEU A 55 0.11 -5.14 0.61
C LEU A 55 0.46 -5.49 -0.84
N LYS A 56 1.47 -6.33 -1.08
CA LYS A 56 1.80 -6.85 -2.42
C LYS A 56 0.62 -7.58 -3.05
N LYS A 57 -0.06 -8.45 -2.30
CA LYS A 57 -1.27 -9.16 -2.79
C LYS A 57 -2.40 -8.20 -3.12
N ARG A 58 -2.70 -7.25 -2.22
CA ARG A 58 -3.76 -6.23 -2.43
C ARG A 58 -3.48 -5.32 -3.60
N LEU A 59 -2.23 -4.89 -3.72
CA LEU A 59 -1.76 -4.08 -4.82
C LEU A 59 -1.38 -4.93 -6.03
N GLN A 60 -1.68 -6.24 -6.09
CA GLN A 60 -1.31 -7.16 -7.17
C GLN A 60 0.11 -6.93 -7.74
N ILE A 61 1.08 -6.70 -6.84
CA ILE A 61 2.49 -6.54 -7.18
C ILE A 61 3.04 -7.94 -7.41
N ASN A 62 3.20 -8.30 -8.68
CA ASN A 62 3.95 -9.48 -9.06
C ASN A 62 5.43 -9.11 -8.97
N ASP A 63 6.11 -9.71 -7.99
CA ASP A 63 7.58 -9.72 -7.91
C ASP A 63 8.03 -10.73 -8.99
N GLU A 64 7.84 -10.39 -10.27
CA GLU A 64 8.45 -11.13 -11.37
C GLU A 64 9.95 -10.91 -11.25
N ARG A 65 10.66 -12.02 -11.05
CA ARG A 65 12.09 -12.11 -10.86
C ARG A 65 12.80 -12.19 -12.19
#